data_AF-A0AAN6ZW84-F1
#
_entry.id   AF-A0AAN6ZW84-F1
#
_cell.length_a   1.000
_cell.length_b   1.000
_cell.length_c   1.000
_cell.angle_alpha   90.00
_cell.angle_beta   90.00
_cell.angle_gamma   90.00
#
_symmetry.space_group_name_H-M   'P 1'
#
loop_
_entity.id
_entity.type
_entity.pdbx_description
1 polymer ?
#
loop_
_entity_poly.entity_id
_entity_poly.type
_entity_poly.pdbx_seq_one_letter_code
_entity_poly.pdbx_strand_id
1 'polypeptide(L)'
;MVMHPFLMAASAAVLVSAQAQAPSAGCTGKSFSIPSWLIQDVKRSNGAVAFDFANRATNYTASLSCDTVKTGLNACTIQGTPSSDDALEAAVEIKDGSTGFFLTQSWTCDDRGKVLTFTATGNSSAAAGYTSPLLVRGSLTAPVAITPVYAEGPTGHDSAGCTARSEEASWVLSAIHYTDEPASGEGTVPFVNFNVLVTNPANGYQASCMPGGSFGDKPDLSRLVCAGEEFQSSKVGQYPIATEASFDPATTTFSLNQTWFCDDTDAAKPLEITASATLALPLTCTTELSPQNQTNTYCSSPTDITLAAKLGRVTTLRPYVLEDPTPASPRGDGCTLTSIFAPRWQFSAFQVNGGQVTFEVILNAPDRGFQYPIPIYQGEKTEGGGWYKCEVGADGGNGLPLWPYQCEFRYDADTKGLVLRADWECRDLDGVHPVNFSGLTTTVVNSTLSCETVDGESRCVTDDPGYTWVADIADVTWGKA
;
A
#
# COMPACT_ATOMS: atom_id res chain seq x y z
N MET A 1 40.67 18.93 25.31
CA MET A 1 39.32 19.51 25.39
C MET A 1 38.89 19.82 23.97
N VAL A 2 38.29 18.84 23.29
CA VAL A 2 37.90 18.94 21.87
C VAL A 2 36.43 18.55 21.81
N MET A 3 35.58 19.55 21.54
CA MET A 3 34.14 19.38 21.32
C MET A 3 33.92 18.65 19.99
N HIS A 4 33.29 17.48 20.04
CA HIS A 4 32.68 16.84 18.87
C HIS A 4 31.25 17.39 18.71
N PRO A 5 30.86 17.88 17.52
CA PRO A 5 29.47 18.15 17.22
C PRO A 5 28.81 16.84 16.76
N PHE A 6 27.95 16.28 17.61
CA PHE A 6 27.01 15.25 17.19
C PHE A 6 25.86 15.92 16.42
N LEU A 7 25.81 15.69 15.12
CA LEU A 7 24.61 15.90 14.32
C LEU A 7 23.60 14.82 14.70
N MET A 8 22.63 15.18 15.54
CA MET A 8 21.44 14.39 15.76
C MET A 8 20.54 14.52 14.52
N ALA A 9 20.45 13.45 13.73
CA ALA A 9 19.38 13.28 12.77
C ALA A 9 18.10 12.94 13.55
N ALA A 10 17.12 13.84 13.52
CA ALA A 10 15.81 13.59 14.10
C ALA A 10 15.05 12.55 13.26
N SER A 11 14.99 11.31 13.75
CA SER A 11 14.07 10.29 13.24
C SER A 11 12.66 10.60 13.73
N ALA A 12 11.93 11.41 12.99
CA ALA A 12 10.50 11.63 13.19
C ALA A 12 9.72 10.50 12.52
N ALA A 13 9.54 9.37 13.22
CA ALA A 13 8.45 8.44 12.93
C ALA A 13 7.18 8.96 13.62
N VAL A 14 6.66 10.08 13.11
CA VAL A 14 5.38 10.66 13.53
C VAL A 14 4.31 9.97 12.70
N LEU A 15 3.80 8.83 13.14
CA LEU A 15 2.53 8.29 12.66
C LEU A 15 1.40 9.00 13.43
N VAL A 16 1.29 10.31 13.23
CA VAL A 16 0.00 10.98 13.40
C VAL A 16 -0.80 10.55 12.17
N SER A 17 -1.73 9.62 12.35
CA SER A 17 -2.76 9.26 11.37
C SER A 17 -3.76 10.42 11.22
N ALA A 18 -3.26 11.63 10.98
CA ALA A 18 -4.03 12.60 10.26
C ALA A 18 -4.20 12.00 8.87
N GLN A 19 -5.40 11.50 8.57
CA GLN A 19 -5.86 11.27 7.21
C GLN A 19 -5.77 12.62 6.48
N ALA A 20 -4.56 13.00 6.06
CA ALA A 20 -4.40 13.95 4.98
C ALA A 20 -5.21 13.33 3.85
N GLN A 21 -6.25 14.02 3.37
CA GLN A 21 -6.91 13.66 2.12
C GLN A 21 -5.80 13.53 1.09
N ALA A 22 -5.41 12.29 0.79
CA ALA A 22 -4.45 12.03 -0.25
C ALA A 22 -4.99 12.73 -1.50
N PRO A 23 -4.14 13.43 -2.28
CA PRO A 23 -4.59 14.03 -3.52
C PRO A 23 -5.35 12.95 -4.29
N SER A 24 -6.63 13.21 -4.59
CA SER A 24 -7.47 12.21 -5.23
C SER A 24 -6.70 11.70 -6.44
N ALA A 25 -6.38 10.40 -6.47
CA ALA A 25 -5.68 9.82 -7.61
C ALA A 25 -6.42 10.31 -8.87
N GLY A 26 -5.68 10.91 -9.80
CA GLY A 26 -6.29 11.44 -11.01
C GLY A 26 -6.90 10.31 -11.85
N CYS A 27 -7.54 10.68 -12.96
CA CYS A 27 -8.22 9.74 -13.86
C CYS A 27 -7.35 8.51 -14.17
N THR A 28 -6.08 8.71 -14.53
CA THR A 28 -5.15 7.63 -14.87
C THR A 28 -4.95 6.66 -13.71
N GLY A 29 -4.62 7.18 -12.52
CA GLY A 29 -4.33 6.36 -11.35
C GLY A 29 -5.54 5.51 -10.94
N LYS A 30 -6.73 6.14 -10.92
CA LYS A 30 -7.99 5.42 -10.63
C LYS A 30 -8.36 4.42 -11.72
N SER A 31 -8.07 4.71 -12.99
CA SER A 31 -8.39 3.78 -14.08
C SER A 31 -7.59 2.48 -13.96
N PHE A 32 -6.33 2.58 -13.54
CA PHE A 32 -5.47 1.43 -13.28
C PHE A 32 -5.82 0.67 -12.00
N SER A 33 -6.24 1.36 -10.93
CA SER A 33 -6.46 0.74 -9.62
C SER A 33 -7.91 0.33 -9.36
N ILE A 34 -8.88 1.08 -9.88
CA ILE A 34 -10.33 0.87 -9.72
C ILE A 34 -11.10 1.12 -11.03
N PRO A 35 -10.86 0.35 -12.11
CA PRO A 35 -11.72 0.34 -13.29
C PRO A 35 -13.07 -0.29 -12.91
N SER A 36 -13.95 0.49 -12.28
CA SER A 36 -15.23 -0.01 -11.77
C SER A 36 -16.33 1.02 -11.85
N TRP A 37 -17.55 0.51 -11.73
CA TRP A 37 -18.78 1.25 -11.88
C TRP A 37 -19.70 1.03 -10.69
N LEU A 38 -20.50 2.05 -10.39
CA LEU A 38 -21.65 1.93 -9.51
C LEU A 38 -22.91 1.93 -10.35
N ILE A 39 -23.78 0.94 -10.11
CA ILE A 39 -25.13 0.89 -10.65
C ILE A 39 -26.09 1.18 -9.51
N GLN A 40 -26.97 2.15 -9.68
CA GLN A 40 -27.91 2.59 -8.64
C GLN A 40 -29.29 2.86 -9.20
N ASP A 41 -30.26 3.05 -8.31
CA ASP A 41 -31.64 3.40 -8.66
C ASP A 41 -32.29 2.46 -9.70
N VAL A 42 -32.00 1.15 -9.58
CA VAL A 42 -32.51 0.13 -10.49
C VAL A 42 -34.04 0.04 -10.40
N LYS A 43 -34.71 0.37 -11.50
CA LYS A 43 -36.16 0.32 -11.66
C LYS A 43 -36.54 -0.74 -12.68
N ARG A 44 -37.42 -1.67 -12.28
CA ARG A 44 -37.99 -2.69 -13.17
C ARG A 44 -39.44 -2.34 -13.46
N SER A 45 -39.80 -2.15 -14.72
CA SER A 45 -41.18 -1.86 -15.12
C SER A 45 -41.49 -2.41 -16.50
N ASN A 46 -42.60 -3.15 -16.65
CA ASN A 46 -43.21 -3.54 -17.92
C ASN A 46 -42.22 -3.97 -19.03
N GLY A 47 -41.37 -4.96 -18.74
CA GLY A 47 -40.41 -5.47 -19.72
C GLY A 47 -39.23 -4.52 -20.01
N ALA A 48 -38.93 -3.59 -19.10
CA ALA A 48 -37.75 -2.75 -19.16
C ALA A 48 -37.05 -2.68 -17.80
N VAL A 49 -35.74 -2.48 -17.85
CA VAL A 49 -34.89 -2.17 -16.70
C VAL A 49 -34.26 -0.81 -16.95
N ALA A 50 -34.37 0.10 -15.99
CA ALA A 50 -33.68 1.38 -16.01
C ALA A 50 -32.79 1.52 -14.77
N PHE A 51 -31.64 2.17 -14.89
CA PHE A 51 -30.71 2.38 -13.79
C PHE A 51 -29.79 3.57 -14.07
N ASP A 52 -29.21 4.12 -13.01
CA ASP A 52 -28.14 5.11 -13.10
C ASP A 52 -26.79 4.43 -12.96
N PHE A 53 -25.82 4.94 -13.70
CA PHE A 53 -24.47 4.43 -13.83
C PHE A 53 -23.47 5.53 -13.50
N ALA A 54 -22.40 5.16 -12.79
CA ALA A 54 -21.28 6.06 -12.51
C ALA A 54 -19.94 5.32 -12.65
N ASN A 55 -19.04 5.82 -13.49
CA ASN A 55 -17.64 5.37 -13.56
C ASN A 55 -16.84 6.01 -12.41
N ARG A 56 -16.22 5.18 -11.57
CA ARG A 56 -15.49 5.62 -10.37
C ARG A 56 -14.13 6.26 -10.67
N ALA A 57 -13.57 6.01 -11.85
CA ALA A 57 -12.30 6.59 -12.30
C ALA A 57 -12.46 8.00 -12.88
N THR A 58 -13.49 8.22 -13.71
CA THR A 58 -13.71 9.50 -14.42
C THR A 58 -14.78 10.38 -13.79
N ASN A 59 -15.59 9.85 -12.87
CA ASN A 59 -16.86 10.44 -12.42
C ASN A 59 -17.90 10.64 -13.54
N TYR A 60 -17.73 10.01 -14.71
CA TYR A 60 -18.74 10.02 -15.76
C TYR A 60 -20.00 9.31 -15.27
N THR A 61 -21.17 9.91 -15.51
CA THR A 61 -22.47 9.35 -15.14
C THR A 61 -23.40 9.29 -16.34
N ALA A 62 -24.28 8.29 -16.34
CA ALA A 62 -25.31 8.11 -17.37
C ALA A 62 -26.55 7.44 -16.77
N SER A 63 -27.72 7.76 -17.29
CA SER A 63 -28.95 6.99 -17.04
C SER A 63 -29.18 6.04 -18.22
N LEU A 64 -29.44 4.77 -17.94
CA LEU A 64 -29.60 3.73 -18.95
C LEU A 64 -31.00 3.11 -18.89
N SER A 65 -31.50 2.70 -20.05
CA SER A 65 -32.72 1.90 -20.17
C SER A 65 -32.52 0.75 -21.16
N CYS A 66 -32.93 -0.45 -20.76
CA CYS A 66 -32.79 -1.67 -21.53
C CYS A 66 -34.16 -2.31 -21.68
N ASP A 67 -34.54 -2.59 -22.93
CA ASP A 67 -35.74 -3.37 -23.24
C ASP A 67 -35.46 -4.84 -22.99
N THR A 68 -36.17 -5.44 -22.04
CA THR A 68 -36.01 -6.84 -21.60
C THR A 68 -37.12 -7.74 -22.12
N VAL A 69 -37.76 -7.38 -23.24
CA VAL A 69 -38.78 -8.22 -23.90
C VAL A 69 -38.15 -9.50 -24.49
N LYS A 70 -36.85 -9.51 -24.79
CA LYS A 70 -36.14 -10.71 -25.27
C LYS A 70 -35.55 -11.51 -24.11
N THR A 71 -35.56 -12.83 -24.24
CA THR A 71 -34.83 -13.71 -23.33
C THR A 71 -33.32 -13.58 -23.55
N GLY A 72 -32.55 -13.62 -22.46
CA GLY A 72 -31.09 -13.51 -22.48
C GLY A 72 -30.58 -12.08 -22.32
N LEU A 73 -29.45 -11.79 -22.98
CA LEU A 73 -28.75 -10.51 -22.85
C LEU A 73 -29.45 -9.42 -23.68
N ASN A 74 -29.83 -8.33 -23.01
CA ASN A 74 -30.54 -7.21 -23.60
C ASN A 74 -29.67 -5.95 -23.55
N ALA A 75 -29.38 -5.38 -24.71
CA ALA A 75 -28.60 -4.15 -24.82
C ALA A 75 -29.35 -2.96 -24.21
N CYS A 76 -28.61 -2.09 -23.55
CA CYS A 76 -29.11 -0.87 -22.94
C CYS A 76 -28.82 0.33 -23.84
N THR A 77 -29.65 1.35 -23.71
CA THR A 77 -29.50 2.64 -24.39
C THR A 77 -29.30 3.74 -23.37
N ILE A 78 -28.32 4.61 -23.62
CA ILE A 78 -28.10 5.82 -22.82
C ILE A 78 -29.28 6.76 -23.05
N GLN A 79 -29.88 7.24 -21.97
CA GLN A 79 -30.94 8.22 -22.02
C GLN A 79 -30.33 9.63 -22.06
N GLY A 80 -30.64 10.39 -23.10
CA GLY A 80 -30.14 11.76 -23.28
C GLY A 80 -28.91 11.84 -24.21
N THR A 81 -28.22 12.98 -24.15
CA THR A 81 -27.00 13.22 -24.95
C THR A 81 -25.79 12.83 -24.10
N PRO A 82 -24.86 12.00 -24.61
CA PRO A 82 -23.62 11.69 -23.90
C PRO A 82 -22.88 12.99 -23.59
N SER A 83 -22.40 13.13 -22.35
CA SER A 83 -21.65 14.30 -21.90
C SER A 83 -20.15 14.21 -22.20
N SER A 84 -19.68 13.07 -22.71
CA SER A 84 -18.27 12.80 -23.01
C SER A 84 -18.11 11.96 -24.27
N ASP A 85 -16.88 11.90 -24.78
CA ASP A 85 -16.45 10.99 -25.85
C ASP A 85 -16.27 9.54 -25.35
N ASP A 86 -16.75 9.22 -24.15
CA ASP A 86 -16.67 7.86 -23.60
C ASP A 86 -17.60 6.92 -24.39
N ALA A 87 -17.05 5.79 -24.83
CA ALA A 87 -17.83 4.74 -25.46
C ALA A 87 -18.33 3.76 -24.39
N LEU A 88 -19.61 3.81 -24.03
CA LEU A 88 -20.24 2.90 -23.08
C LEU A 88 -21.17 1.91 -23.80
N GLU A 89 -20.86 0.63 -23.65
CA GLU A 89 -21.72 -0.49 -24.00
C GLU A 89 -22.20 -1.16 -22.72
N ALA A 90 -23.52 -1.25 -22.56
CA ALA A 90 -24.13 -1.87 -21.38
C ALA A 90 -25.21 -2.85 -21.81
N ALA A 91 -25.35 -3.93 -21.07
CA ALA A 91 -26.41 -4.90 -21.25
C ALA A 91 -26.87 -5.49 -19.92
N VAL A 92 -28.11 -5.95 -19.88
CA VAL A 92 -28.71 -6.63 -18.73
C VAL A 92 -29.23 -8.00 -19.10
N GLU A 93 -29.21 -8.91 -18.13
CA GLU A 93 -29.82 -10.22 -18.25
C GLU A 93 -30.69 -10.48 -17.02
N ILE A 94 -31.97 -10.83 -17.22
CA ILE A 94 -32.88 -11.16 -16.11
C ILE A 94 -32.92 -12.68 -15.96
N LYS A 95 -32.54 -13.18 -14.78
CA LYS A 95 -32.53 -14.62 -14.44
C LYS A 95 -33.04 -14.82 -13.02
N ASP A 96 -34.06 -15.66 -12.84
CA ASP A 96 -34.49 -16.21 -11.54
C ASP A 96 -34.55 -15.18 -10.39
N GLY A 97 -35.21 -14.05 -10.61
CA GLY A 97 -35.36 -13.00 -9.59
C GLY A 97 -34.13 -12.11 -9.40
N SER A 98 -33.09 -12.26 -10.21
CA SER A 98 -31.91 -11.40 -10.27
C SER A 98 -31.80 -10.66 -11.61
N THR A 99 -31.06 -9.56 -11.62
CA THR A 99 -30.61 -8.88 -12.85
C THR A 99 -29.09 -8.90 -12.86
N GLY A 100 -28.52 -9.53 -13.87
CA GLY A 100 -27.12 -9.40 -14.24
C GLY A 100 -26.89 -8.13 -15.05
N PHE A 101 -25.79 -7.46 -14.79
CA PHE A 101 -25.34 -6.26 -15.48
C PHE A 101 -23.98 -6.53 -16.11
N PHE A 102 -23.80 -6.14 -17.36
CA PHE A 102 -22.60 -6.33 -18.15
C PHE A 102 -22.21 -4.99 -18.75
N LEU A 103 -20.99 -4.56 -18.48
CA LEU A 103 -20.50 -3.24 -18.84
C LEU A 103 -19.19 -3.37 -19.60
N THR A 104 -19.08 -2.63 -20.69
CA THR A 104 -17.82 -2.34 -21.39
C THR A 104 -17.76 -0.85 -21.60
N GLN A 105 -16.72 -0.18 -21.11
CA GLN A 105 -16.55 1.25 -21.32
C GLN A 105 -15.14 1.56 -21.77
N SER A 106 -15.01 2.50 -22.72
CA SER A 106 -13.75 3.16 -23.05
C SER A 106 -13.80 4.63 -22.70
N TRP A 107 -12.72 5.14 -22.11
CA TRP A 107 -12.57 6.55 -21.71
C TRP A 107 -11.11 6.99 -21.85
N THR A 108 -10.88 8.30 -21.84
CA THR A 108 -9.53 8.87 -21.95
C THR A 108 -9.13 9.64 -20.70
N CYS A 109 -7.87 9.52 -20.30
CA CYS A 109 -7.27 10.32 -19.23
C CYS A 109 -6.05 11.08 -19.78
N ASP A 110 -5.91 12.35 -19.39
CA ASP A 110 -4.81 13.24 -19.79
C ASP A 110 -4.12 13.92 -18.59
N ASP A 111 -4.42 13.45 -17.37
CA ASP A 111 -3.99 14.03 -16.09
C ASP A 111 -2.48 13.87 -15.79
N ARG A 112 -1.71 13.26 -16.70
CA ARG A 112 -0.28 12.95 -16.53
C ARG A 112 0.60 13.33 -17.72
N GLY A 113 0.14 14.27 -18.55
CA GLY A 113 0.90 14.80 -19.70
C GLY A 113 0.97 13.87 -20.91
N LYS A 114 0.52 12.62 -20.78
CA LYS A 114 0.28 11.67 -21.87
C LYS A 114 -1.19 11.26 -21.83
N VAL A 115 -1.85 11.33 -22.99
CA VAL A 115 -3.23 10.85 -23.14
C VAL A 115 -3.21 9.33 -23.23
N LEU A 116 -3.92 8.65 -22.35
CA LEU A 116 -4.16 7.22 -22.41
C LEU A 116 -5.64 6.93 -22.60
N THR A 117 -5.94 6.01 -23.51
CA THR A 117 -7.28 5.43 -23.64
C THR A 117 -7.33 4.15 -22.83
N PHE A 118 -8.30 4.09 -21.93
CA PHE A 118 -8.63 2.93 -21.13
C PHE A 118 -9.85 2.25 -21.72
N THR A 119 -9.86 0.93 -21.68
CA THR A 119 -11.06 0.13 -21.94
C THR A 119 -11.16 -0.90 -20.83
N ALA A 120 -12.31 -1.01 -20.20
CA ALA A 120 -12.58 -2.00 -19.17
C ALA A 120 -13.88 -2.75 -19.44
N THR A 121 -13.92 -3.99 -18.99
CA THR A 121 -15.12 -4.84 -19.01
C THR A 121 -15.39 -5.38 -17.62
N GLY A 122 -16.65 -5.43 -17.20
CA GLY A 122 -17.02 -6.04 -15.92
C GLY A 122 -18.49 -6.48 -15.89
N ASN A 123 -18.80 -7.34 -14.94
CA ASN A 123 -20.15 -7.82 -14.73
C ASN A 123 -20.44 -8.00 -13.25
N SER A 124 -21.71 -7.86 -12.87
CA SER A 124 -22.21 -8.09 -11.52
C SER A 124 -23.70 -8.45 -11.57
N SER A 125 -24.29 -8.85 -10.45
CA SER A 125 -25.71 -9.17 -10.39
C SER A 125 -26.34 -8.73 -9.09
N ALA A 126 -27.60 -8.30 -9.15
CA ALA A 126 -28.38 -7.90 -7.98
C ALA A 126 -29.76 -8.58 -7.96
N ALA A 127 -30.25 -8.88 -6.75
CA ALA A 127 -31.61 -9.39 -6.55
C ALA A 127 -32.68 -8.34 -6.92
N ALA A 128 -33.91 -8.77 -7.18
CA ALA A 128 -35.02 -7.90 -7.62
C ALA A 128 -35.38 -6.75 -6.69
N GLY A 129 -35.09 -6.88 -5.40
CA GLY A 129 -35.33 -5.85 -4.38
C GLY A 129 -34.07 -5.17 -3.88
N TYR A 130 -32.92 -5.35 -4.54
CA TYR A 130 -31.69 -4.68 -4.12
C TYR A 130 -31.80 -3.17 -4.34
N THR A 131 -31.64 -2.40 -3.27
CA THR A 131 -31.85 -0.94 -3.28
C THR A 131 -30.56 -0.15 -3.11
N SER A 132 -29.49 -0.80 -2.68
CA SER A 132 -28.19 -0.16 -2.51
C SER A 132 -27.45 -0.07 -3.84
N PRO A 133 -26.47 0.86 -3.97
CA PRO A 133 -25.57 0.88 -5.11
C PRO A 133 -24.88 -0.48 -5.28
N LEU A 134 -24.85 -1.01 -6.50
CA LEU A 134 -24.16 -2.23 -6.87
C LEU A 134 -22.78 -1.89 -7.45
N LEU A 135 -21.72 -2.47 -6.89
CA LEU A 135 -20.39 -2.41 -7.49
C LEU A 135 -20.27 -3.39 -8.65
N VAL A 136 -19.81 -2.89 -9.80
CA VAL A 136 -19.31 -3.70 -10.91
C VAL A 136 -17.80 -3.51 -10.99
N ARG A 137 -17.04 -4.52 -10.56
CA ARG A 137 -15.58 -4.54 -10.70
C ARG A 137 -15.24 -4.86 -12.15
N GLY A 138 -14.38 -4.07 -12.75
CA GLY A 138 -13.90 -4.28 -14.11
C GLY A 138 -12.47 -4.81 -14.17
N SER A 139 -12.16 -5.42 -15.31
CA SER A 139 -10.79 -5.69 -15.76
C SER A 139 -10.49 -4.77 -16.92
N LEU A 140 -9.32 -4.15 -16.90
CA LEU A 140 -8.81 -3.41 -18.05
C LEU A 140 -8.46 -4.37 -19.17
N THR A 141 -8.75 -3.97 -20.40
CA THR A 141 -8.29 -4.59 -21.65
C THR A 141 -7.35 -3.67 -22.42
N ALA A 142 -7.41 -2.35 -22.16
CA ALA A 142 -6.49 -1.34 -22.69
C ALA A 142 -6.16 -0.29 -21.62
N PRO A 143 -4.97 0.34 -21.63
CA PRO A 143 -3.87 0.15 -22.60
C PRO A 143 -3.08 -1.16 -22.40
N VAL A 144 -3.33 -1.85 -21.29
CA VAL A 144 -2.80 -3.18 -20.99
C VAL A 144 -3.87 -3.97 -20.24
N ALA A 145 -3.91 -5.28 -20.45
CA ALA A 145 -4.84 -6.14 -19.75
C ALA A 145 -4.43 -6.31 -18.29
N ILE A 146 -5.22 -5.78 -17.36
CA ILE A 146 -4.98 -5.82 -15.91
C ILE A 146 -6.29 -6.18 -15.23
N THR A 147 -6.27 -7.11 -14.28
CA THR A 147 -7.39 -7.32 -13.36
C THR A 147 -6.97 -6.85 -11.98
N PRO A 148 -7.32 -5.61 -11.58
CA PRO A 148 -6.85 -5.06 -10.34
C PRO A 148 -7.30 -5.90 -9.15
N VAL A 149 -6.36 -6.19 -8.26
CA VAL A 149 -6.67 -6.80 -6.98
C VAL A 149 -7.14 -5.69 -6.04
N TYR A 150 -8.39 -5.80 -5.60
CA TYR A 150 -8.96 -4.86 -4.63
C TYR A 150 -8.28 -5.07 -3.27
N ALA A 151 -8.20 -4.01 -2.48
CA ALA A 151 -7.72 -4.15 -1.12
C ALA A 151 -8.68 -5.05 -0.33
N GLU A 152 -8.14 -5.80 0.63
CA GLU A 152 -8.95 -6.67 1.51
C GLU A 152 -9.75 -5.88 2.55
N GLY A 153 -9.54 -4.56 2.63
CA GLY A 153 -10.12 -3.69 3.65
C GLY A 153 -9.47 -3.86 5.03
N PRO A 154 -9.99 -3.14 6.05
CA PRO A 154 -9.52 -3.29 7.42
C PRO A 154 -10.00 -4.61 8.05
N THR A 155 -9.16 -5.23 8.89
CA THR A 155 -9.45 -6.52 9.53
C THR A 155 -10.88 -6.60 10.08
N GLY A 156 -11.62 -7.60 9.57
CA GLY A 156 -12.95 -7.98 10.03
C GLY A 156 -14.08 -7.00 9.74
N HIS A 157 -13.91 -6.08 8.79
CA HIS A 157 -14.96 -5.11 8.43
C HIS A 157 -16.25 -5.79 7.94
N ASP A 158 -16.13 -6.89 7.22
CA ASP A 158 -17.22 -7.68 6.64
C ASP A 158 -17.67 -8.83 7.56
N SER A 159 -17.06 -8.98 8.73
CA SER A 159 -17.33 -10.08 9.64
C SER A 159 -18.75 -10.00 10.21
N ALA A 160 -19.50 -11.09 10.10
CA ALA A 160 -20.89 -11.13 10.52
C ALA A 160 -21.11 -10.62 11.97
N GLY A 161 -21.99 -9.64 12.12
CA GLY A 161 -22.31 -9.00 13.40
C GLY A 161 -21.35 -7.90 13.83
N CYS A 162 -20.42 -7.46 12.96
CA CYS A 162 -19.53 -6.32 13.23
C CYS A 162 -20.34 -5.09 13.64
N THR A 163 -21.35 -4.72 12.83
CA THR A 163 -22.22 -3.57 13.11
C THR A 163 -22.93 -3.73 14.45
N ALA A 164 -23.58 -4.87 14.69
CA ALA A 164 -24.33 -5.13 15.92
C ALA A 164 -23.45 -5.11 17.17
N ARG A 165 -22.26 -5.73 17.13
CA ARG A 165 -21.31 -5.73 18.25
C ARG A 165 -20.70 -4.35 18.51
N SER A 166 -20.68 -3.48 17.50
CA SER A 166 -20.16 -2.11 17.64
C SER A 166 -21.14 -1.17 18.34
N GLU A 167 -22.43 -1.51 18.43
CA GLU A 167 -23.42 -0.74 19.20
C GLU A 167 -23.12 -0.78 20.71
N GLU A 168 -22.63 -1.93 21.19
CA GLU A 168 -22.16 -2.15 22.55
C GLU A 168 -20.65 -2.42 22.57
N ALA A 169 -19.89 -1.52 21.95
CA ALA A 169 -18.45 -1.67 21.77
C ALA A 169 -17.71 -1.90 23.10
N SER A 170 -16.69 -2.76 23.05
CA SER A 170 -15.79 -3.04 24.15
C SER A 170 -14.44 -3.52 23.62
N TRP A 171 -13.44 -3.53 24.48
CA TRP A 171 -12.16 -4.18 24.19
C TRP A 171 -11.83 -5.21 25.26
N VAL A 172 -11.06 -6.21 24.88
CA VAL A 172 -10.42 -7.14 25.82
C VAL A 172 -8.94 -6.79 25.88
N LEU A 173 -8.48 -6.43 27.07
CA LEU A 173 -7.07 -6.17 27.35
C LEU A 173 -6.45 -7.42 27.96
N SER A 174 -5.35 -7.90 27.37
CA SER A 174 -4.61 -9.06 27.88
C SER A 174 -3.10 -8.80 27.85
N ALA A 175 -2.33 -9.71 28.45
CA ALA A 175 -0.87 -9.61 28.55
C ALA A 175 -0.38 -8.24 29.07
N ILE A 176 -1.07 -7.70 30.08
CA ILE A 176 -0.75 -6.38 30.64
C ILE A 176 0.47 -6.49 31.54
N HIS A 177 1.55 -5.80 31.17
CA HIS A 177 2.80 -5.78 31.89
C HIS A 177 3.34 -4.36 32.00
N TYR A 178 3.64 -3.91 33.22
CA TYR A 178 4.36 -2.67 33.50
C TYR A 178 5.67 -2.99 34.21
N THR A 179 6.73 -2.28 33.82
CA THR A 179 8.06 -2.40 34.43
C THR A 179 8.64 -1.02 34.66
N ASP A 180 9.19 -0.80 35.84
CA ASP A 180 9.89 0.42 36.23
C ASP A 180 11.19 0.03 36.95
N GLU A 181 12.30 0.17 36.22
CA GLU A 181 13.65 -0.09 36.70
C GLU A 181 14.43 1.24 36.68
N PRO A 182 14.66 1.86 37.83
CA PRO A 182 15.42 3.11 37.89
C PRO A 182 16.88 2.89 37.44
N ALA A 183 17.57 3.99 37.11
CA ALA A 183 18.96 3.93 36.70
C ALA A 183 19.89 3.48 37.85
N SER A 184 20.53 2.32 37.68
CA SER A 184 21.44 1.65 38.65
C SER A 184 22.80 2.29 38.92
N GLY A 185 23.14 3.41 38.29
CA GLY A 185 24.42 4.09 38.50
C GLY A 185 24.74 5.14 37.42
N GLU A 186 25.99 5.60 37.42
CA GLU A 186 26.47 6.55 36.41
C GLU A 186 26.52 5.86 35.04
N GLY A 187 25.79 6.41 34.06
CA GLY A 187 25.73 5.90 32.69
C GLY A 187 24.68 4.83 32.41
N THR A 188 23.85 4.44 33.39
CA THR A 188 22.69 3.56 33.14
C THR A 188 21.43 4.39 32.88
N VAL A 189 20.64 3.95 31.90
CA VAL A 189 19.38 4.60 31.52
C VAL A 189 18.25 3.88 32.26
N PRO A 190 17.30 4.59 32.88
CA PRO A 190 16.14 3.94 33.49
C PRO A 190 15.36 3.18 32.43
N PHE A 191 14.89 1.98 32.77
CA PHE A 191 14.06 1.17 31.90
C PHE A 191 12.61 1.21 32.41
N VAL A 192 11.75 1.84 31.63
CA VAL A 192 10.31 1.90 31.89
C VAL A 192 9.61 1.25 30.72
N ASN A 193 8.66 0.36 30.96
CA ASN A 193 7.94 -0.30 29.88
C ASN A 193 6.48 -0.55 30.27
N PHE A 194 5.59 -0.52 29.27
CA PHE A 194 4.20 -0.90 29.42
C PHE A 194 3.74 -1.64 28.16
N ASN A 195 3.37 -2.90 28.28
CA ASN A 195 2.88 -3.71 27.16
C ASN A 195 1.45 -4.14 27.46
N VAL A 196 0.60 -4.09 26.43
CA VAL A 196 -0.76 -4.62 26.49
C VAL A 196 -1.19 -5.10 25.11
N LEU A 197 -1.90 -6.22 25.05
CA LEU A 197 -2.60 -6.66 23.86
C LEU A 197 -4.04 -6.17 23.93
N VAL A 198 -4.47 -5.45 22.90
CA VAL A 198 -5.83 -4.92 22.76
C VAL A 198 -6.56 -5.75 21.70
N THR A 199 -7.66 -6.38 22.07
CA THR A 199 -8.57 -7.07 21.14
C THR A 199 -9.88 -6.32 21.04
N ASN A 200 -10.34 -6.04 19.82
CA ASN A 200 -11.68 -5.52 19.54
C ASN A 200 -12.59 -6.69 19.12
N PRO A 201 -13.54 -7.15 19.96
CA PRO A 201 -14.42 -8.27 19.63
C PRO A 201 -15.42 -7.98 18.51
N ALA A 202 -15.63 -6.71 18.13
CA ALA A 202 -16.57 -6.37 17.06
C ALA A 202 -16.09 -6.91 15.71
N ASN A 203 -14.81 -6.73 15.40
CA ASN A 203 -14.20 -7.14 14.13
C ASN A 203 -13.05 -8.17 14.30
N GLY A 204 -12.74 -8.56 15.54
CA GLY A 204 -11.65 -9.49 15.83
C GLY A 204 -10.24 -8.89 15.70
N TYR A 205 -10.14 -7.56 15.52
CA TYR A 205 -8.86 -6.87 15.40
C TYR A 205 -8.04 -6.99 16.68
N GLN A 206 -6.73 -7.20 16.53
CA GLN A 206 -5.77 -7.28 17.63
C GLN A 206 -4.59 -6.34 17.38
N ALA A 207 -4.19 -5.60 18.41
CA ALA A 207 -3.02 -4.74 18.38
C ALA A 207 -2.18 -4.88 19.64
N SER A 208 -0.86 -4.98 19.48
CA SER A 208 0.09 -4.87 20.60
C SER A 208 0.44 -3.41 20.79
N CYS A 209 0.21 -2.87 21.99
CA CYS A 209 0.53 -1.50 22.36
C CYS A 209 1.72 -1.44 23.31
N MET A 210 2.73 -0.65 22.95
CA MET A 210 3.93 -0.45 23.75
C MET A 210 4.42 1.00 23.65
N PRO A 211 5.31 1.49 24.54
CA PRO A 211 5.72 2.89 24.52
C PRO A 211 6.51 3.19 23.24
N GLY A 212 6.18 4.29 22.56
CA GLY A 212 6.99 4.78 21.45
C GLY A 212 8.29 5.40 21.97
N GLY A 213 9.44 4.95 21.49
CA GLY A 213 10.72 5.52 21.92
C GLY A 213 11.90 5.03 21.09
N SER A 214 12.75 5.96 20.68
CA SER A 214 14.08 5.69 20.12
C SER A 214 14.94 5.03 21.19
N PHE A 215 15.78 4.07 20.81
CA PHE A 215 16.80 3.49 21.69
C PHE A 215 17.60 4.61 22.39
N GLY A 216 17.31 4.94 23.65
CA GLY A 216 18.09 5.89 24.46
C GLY A 216 17.33 6.93 25.31
N ASP A 217 16.05 7.24 25.04
CA ASP A 217 15.27 8.23 25.81
C ASP A 217 14.21 7.59 26.73
N LYS A 218 13.76 8.34 27.76
CA LYS A 218 12.68 7.91 28.66
C LYS A 218 11.40 7.64 27.82
N PRO A 219 10.83 6.44 27.88
CA PRO A 219 9.68 6.09 27.04
C PRO A 219 8.46 6.94 27.39
N ASP A 220 7.70 7.33 26.37
CA ASP A 220 6.49 8.13 26.52
C ASP A 220 5.27 7.21 26.72
N LEU A 221 4.89 6.99 27.98
CA LEU A 221 3.69 6.21 28.32
C LEU A 221 2.39 6.97 28.01
N SER A 222 2.45 8.29 27.79
CA SER A 222 1.27 9.06 27.39
C SER A 222 0.87 8.83 25.93
N ARG A 223 1.74 8.16 25.16
CA ARG A 223 1.56 7.85 23.74
C ARG A 223 2.13 6.48 23.40
N LEU A 224 1.30 5.46 23.52
CA LEU A 224 1.65 4.11 23.12
C LEU A 224 1.54 3.96 21.60
N VAL A 225 2.50 3.25 21.01
CA VAL A 225 2.46 2.77 19.64
C VAL A 225 1.73 1.44 19.66
N CYS A 226 0.56 1.40 19.03
CA CYS A 226 -0.23 0.20 18.85
C CYS A 226 -0.08 -0.31 17.42
N ALA A 227 0.34 -1.57 17.27
CA ALA A 227 0.53 -2.20 15.97
C ALA A 227 -0.28 -3.50 15.85
N GLY A 228 -1.17 -3.56 14.87
CA GLY A 228 -1.91 -4.75 14.46
C GLY A 228 -1.43 -5.33 13.12
N GLU A 229 -2.33 -6.05 12.45
CA GLU A 229 -2.08 -6.71 11.16
C GLU A 229 -1.73 -5.71 10.03
N GLU A 230 -2.22 -4.48 10.10
CA GLU A 230 -1.96 -3.40 9.14
C GLU A 230 -0.49 -2.99 9.05
N PHE A 231 0.31 -3.27 10.08
CA PHE A 231 1.76 -3.01 10.04
C PHE A 231 2.54 -4.08 9.30
N GLN A 232 1.96 -5.28 9.14
CA GLN A 232 2.59 -6.42 8.46
C GLN A 232 2.03 -6.66 7.06
N SER A 233 0.83 -6.13 6.78
CA SER A 233 0.12 -6.35 5.53
C SER A 233 0.17 -5.12 4.63
N SER A 234 0.73 -5.27 3.43
CA SER A 234 0.59 -4.29 2.35
C SER A 234 -0.79 -4.29 1.71
N LYS A 235 -1.72 -5.11 2.20
CA LYS A 235 -3.06 -5.31 1.61
C LYS A 235 -4.15 -4.44 2.22
N VAL A 236 -3.86 -3.77 3.33
CA VAL A 236 -4.82 -2.85 3.95
C VAL A 236 -4.97 -1.65 3.04
N GLY A 237 -6.21 -1.37 2.62
CA GLY A 237 -6.55 -0.26 1.76
C GLY A 237 -6.45 1.09 2.48
N GLN A 238 -7.21 2.07 2.00
CA GLN A 238 -7.13 3.45 2.52
C GLN A 238 -7.63 3.66 3.95
N TYR A 239 -8.26 2.64 4.56
CA TYR A 239 -8.90 2.72 5.88
C TYR A 239 -8.26 1.75 6.89
N PRO A 240 -7.01 1.99 7.33
CA PRO A 240 -6.44 1.21 8.43
C PRO A 240 -7.16 1.52 9.74
N ILE A 241 -7.22 0.54 10.64
CA ILE A 241 -7.75 0.73 12.00
C ILE A 241 -6.77 1.64 12.76
N ALA A 242 -7.27 2.74 13.29
CA ALA A 242 -6.47 3.69 14.05
C ALA A 242 -6.67 3.45 15.54
N THR A 243 -5.58 3.18 16.27
CA THR A 243 -5.60 2.93 17.70
C THR A 243 -4.66 3.89 18.43
N GLU A 244 -5.22 4.74 19.29
CA GLU A 244 -4.50 5.63 20.18
C GLU A 244 -4.64 5.11 21.61
N ALA A 245 -3.52 4.89 22.31
CA ALA A 245 -3.54 4.43 23.68
C ALA A 245 -2.53 5.18 24.56
N SER A 246 -2.83 5.25 25.85
CA SER A 246 -1.97 5.88 26.86
C SER A 246 -2.10 5.17 28.19
N PHE A 247 -1.04 5.23 29.00
CA PHE A 247 -0.98 4.66 30.33
C PHE A 247 -0.35 5.66 31.31
N ASP A 248 -1.07 5.97 32.39
CA ASP A 248 -0.55 6.75 33.52
C ASP A 248 -0.17 5.80 34.67
N PRO A 249 1.14 5.60 34.94
CA PRO A 249 1.59 4.71 36.00
C PRO A 249 1.24 5.22 37.41
N ALA A 250 1.04 6.53 37.61
CA ALA A 250 0.75 7.08 38.94
C ALA A 250 -0.68 6.72 39.41
N THR A 251 -1.61 6.58 38.47
CA THR A 251 -3.01 6.24 38.74
C THR A 251 -3.40 4.86 38.22
N THR A 252 -2.44 4.12 37.64
CA THR A 252 -2.64 2.90 36.86
C THR A 252 -3.72 3.01 35.78
N THR A 253 -3.94 4.22 35.26
CA THR A 253 -5.04 4.49 34.32
C THR A 253 -4.62 4.23 32.89
N PHE A 254 -5.32 3.33 32.22
CA PHE A 254 -5.20 3.09 30.79
C PHE A 254 -6.33 3.80 30.05
N SER A 255 -6.00 4.49 28.97
CA SER A 255 -6.99 5.06 28.05
C SER A 255 -6.76 4.56 26.64
N LEU A 256 -7.86 4.29 25.94
CA LEU A 256 -7.89 3.78 24.58
C LEU A 256 -8.90 4.59 23.77
N ASN A 257 -8.53 4.97 22.56
CA ASN A 257 -9.40 5.56 21.54
C ASN A 257 -9.13 4.82 20.24
N GLN A 258 -10.15 4.20 19.65
CA GLN A 258 -9.98 3.41 18.44
C GLN A 258 -11.05 3.79 17.41
N THR A 259 -10.63 3.85 16.15
CA THR A 259 -11.51 3.96 14.99
C THR A 259 -11.41 2.69 14.14
N TRP A 260 -12.54 2.03 13.89
CA TRP A 260 -12.65 0.82 13.09
C TRP A 260 -13.84 0.93 12.13
N PHE A 261 -14.02 -0.10 11.30
CA PHE A 261 -14.99 -0.08 10.21
C PHE A 261 -15.82 -1.36 10.18
N CYS A 262 -17.08 -1.24 9.76
CA CYS A 262 -17.98 -2.37 9.53
C CYS A 262 -18.81 -2.16 8.26
N ASP A 263 -19.01 -3.20 7.47
CA ASP A 263 -19.95 -3.22 6.33
C ASP A 263 -20.64 -4.58 6.15
N ASP A 264 -20.61 -5.42 7.19
CA ASP A 264 -21.15 -6.77 7.26
C ASP A 264 -22.65 -6.87 6.90
N THR A 265 -23.40 -5.78 7.06
CA THR A 265 -24.83 -5.72 6.69
C THR A 265 -25.03 -5.31 5.23
N ASP A 266 -24.21 -4.39 4.72
CA ASP A 266 -24.31 -3.83 3.37
C ASP A 266 -23.00 -3.12 2.99
N ALA A 267 -22.19 -3.75 2.14
CA ALA A 267 -20.92 -3.22 1.62
C ALA A 267 -21.06 -1.85 0.91
N ALA A 268 -22.27 -1.48 0.49
CA ALA A 268 -22.56 -0.18 -0.10
C ALA A 268 -22.83 0.92 0.94
N LYS A 269 -22.93 0.57 2.23
CA LYS A 269 -23.13 1.50 3.36
C LYS A 269 -22.13 1.23 4.49
N PRO A 270 -20.81 1.25 4.21
CA PRO A 270 -19.81 1.03 5.22
C PRO A 270 -19.90 2.08 6.33
N LEU A 271 -19.61 1.68 7.56
CA LEU A 271 -19.60 2.52 8.75
C LEU A 271 -18.17 2.73 9.22
N GLU A 272 -17.82 3.97 9.53
CA GLU A 272 -16.67 4.34 10.37
C GLU A 272 -17.17 4.56 11.79
N ILE A 273 -16.56 3.86 12.74
CA ILE A 273 -16.97 3.88 14.15
C ILE A 273 -15.76 4.25 15.00
N THR A 274 -15.91 5.30 15.81
CA THR A 274 -14.91 5.72 16.80
C THR A 274 -15.48 5.57 18.20
N ALA A 275 -14.73 4.92 19.10
CA ALA A 275 -15.08 4.83 20.51
C ALA A 275 -13.85 5.02 21.39
N SER A 276 -14.10 5.36 22.65
CA SER A 276 -13.04 5.57 23.64
C SER A 276 -13.37 4.95 24.99
N ALA A 277 -12.37 4.63 25.79
CA ALA A 277 -12.54 4.23 27.18
C ALA A 277 -11.34 4.58 28.03
N THR A 278 -11.58 4.71 29.32
CA THR A 278 -10.57 4.98 30.34
C THR A 278 -10.89 4.15 31.58
N LEU A 279 -9.90 3.43 32.12
CA LEU A 279 -10.07 2.56 33.28
C LEU A 279 -8.77 2.50 34.10
N ALA A 280 -8.88 2.58 35.43
CA ALA A 280 -7.79 2.24 36.34
C ALA A 280 -7.62 0.72 36.36
N LEU A 281 -6.47 0.24 35.88
CA LEU A 281 -6.20 -1.19 35.74
C LEU A 281 -5.94 -1.82 37.13
N PRO A 282 -6.59 -2.94 37.47
CA PRO A 282 -6.36 -3.69 38.70
C PRO A 282 -5.06 -4.51 38.63
N LEU A 283 -3.91 -3.82 38.60
CA LEU A 283 -2.60 -4.46 38.51
C LEU A 283 -2.12 -4.96 39.88
N THR A 284 -1.48 -6.12 39.88
CA THR A 284 -0.72 -6.62 41.05
C THR A 284 0.75 -6.30 40.84
N CYS A 285 1.34 -5.53 41.76
CA CYS A 285 2.74 -5.10 41.67
C CYS A 285 3.61 -5.82 42.69
N THR A 286 4.79 -6.28 42.25
CA THR A 286 5.88 -6.73 43.11
C THR A 286 7.03 -5.73 43.03
N THR A 287 7.75 -5.58 44.15
CA THR A 287 8.96 -4.77 44.22
C THR A 287 10.14 -5.65 44.58
N GLU A 288 11.21 -5.58 43.79
CA GLU A 288 12.44 -6.33 44.02
C GLU A 288 13.62 -5.36 44.20
N LEU A 289 14.55 -5.70 45.09
CA LEU A 289 15.79 -4.95 45.21
C LEU A 289 16.79 -5.46 44.18
N SER A 290 17.23 -4.58 43.28
CA SER A 290 18.33 -4.86 42.37
C SER A 290 19.65 -5.06 43.14
N PRO A 291 20.68 -5.68 42.54
CA PRO A 291 22.00 -5.83 43.15
C PRO A 291 22.65 -4.50 43.59
N GLN A 292 22.20 -3.38 43.02
CA GLN A 292 22.62 -2.01 43.34
C GLN A 292 21.73 -1.33 44.39
N ASN A 293 20.90 -2.11 45.11
CA ASN A 293 19.98 -1.65 46.15
C ASN A 293 18.93 -0.65 45.67
N GLN A 294 18.42 -0.85 44.45
CA GLN A 294 17.33 -0.05 43.89
C GLN A 294 16.04 -0.84 43.84
N THR A 295 14.91 -0.17 43.99
CA THR A 295 13.61 -0.81 43.94
C THR A 295 13.10 -0.88 42.51
N ASN A 296 13.13 -2.07 41.92
CA ASN A 296 12.48 -2.37 40.66
C ASN A 296 11.02 -2.68 40.92
N THR A 297 10.11 -2.18 40.09
CA THR A 297 8.68 -2.44 40.20
C THR A 297 8.19 -3.19 38.96
N TYR A 298 7.53 -4.33 39.18
CA TYR A 298 6.91 -5.12 38.12
C TYR A 298 5.43 -5.26 38.43
N CYS A 299 4.56 -4.84 37.51
CA CYS A 299 3.13 -4.99 37.67
C CYS A 299 2.53 -5.79 36.52
N SER A 300 1.55 -6.65 36.83
CA SER A 300 0.81 -7.39 35.82
C SER A 300 -0.64 -7.60 36.21
N SER A 301 -1.48 -7.93 35.21
CA SER A 301 -2.83 -8.42 35.45
C SER A 301 -2.84 -9.95 35.30
N PRO A 302 -3.40 -10.72 36.26
CA PRO A 302 -3.49 -12.18 36.16
C PRO A 302 -4.59 -12.66 35.21
N THR A 303 -5.53 -11.77 34.85
CA THR A 303 -6.67 -12.07 33.98
C THR A 303 -6.87 -10.99 32.94
N ASP A 304 -7.55 -11.35 31.87
CA ASP A 304 -8.01 -10.40 30.87
C ASP A 304 -9.00 -9.39 31.50
N ILE A 305 -9.00 -8.17 30.98
CA ILE A 305 -9.86 -7.08 31.45
C ILE A 305 -10.76 -6.65 30.31
N THR A 306 -12.07 -6.64 30.53
CA THR A 306 -13.03 -6.03 29.60
C THR A 306 -13.11 -4.54 29.85
N LEU A 307 -12.78 -3.77 28.82
CA LEU A 307 -12.86 -2.32 28.80
C LEU A 307 -14.14 -1.91 28.05
N ALA A 308 -15.18 -1.52 28.79
CA ALA A 308 -16.44 -1.04 28.20
C ALA A 308 -16.21 0.28 27.48
N ALA A 309 -16.60 0.37 26.20
CA ALA A 309 -16.39 1.55 25.41
C ALA A 309 -17.51 2.59 25.62
N LYS A 310 -17.13 3.85 25.55
CA LYS A 310 -18.04 4.95 25.28
C LYS A 310 -18.02 5.23 23.79
N LEU A 311 -19.13 4.92 23.12
CA LEU A 311 -19.32 5.19 21.71
C LEU A 311 -19.18 6.69 21.43
N GLY A 312 -18.36 7.03 20.44
CA GLY A 312 -18.09 8.39 20.00
C GLY A 312 -18.87 8.73 18.74
N ARG A 313 -18.20 8.64 17.59
CA ARG A 313 -18.75 9.01 16.28
C ARG A 313 -19.07 7.75 15.48
N VAL A 314 -20.22 7.75 14.79
CA VAL A 314 -20.55 6.76 13.76
C VAL A 314 -20.88 7.51 12.48
N THR A 315 -20.16 7.22 11.40
CA THR A 315 -20.32 7.89 10.11
C THR A 315 -20.53 6.87 9.01
N THR A 316 -21.56 7.02 8.18
CA THR A 316 -21.68 6.22 6.95
C THR A 316 -20.75 6.79 5.89
N LEU A 317 -19.87 5.94 5.38
CA LEU A 317 -18.92 6.27 4.32
C LEU A 317 -19.55 6.04 2.93
N ARG A 318 -18.80 6.38 1.87
CA ARG A 318 -19.24 6.14 0.49
C ARG A 318 -19.30 4.63 0.20
N PRO A 319 -20.14 4.19 -0.76
CA PRO A 319 -20.24 2.77 -1.13
C PRO A 319 -18.89 2.13 -1.47
N TYR A 320 -18.64 0.93 -0.94
CA TYR A 320 -17.48 0.07 -1.23
C TYR A 320 -16.11 0.69 -0.99
N VAL A 321 -16.04 1.74 -0.17
CA VAL A 321 -14.82 2.53 -0.02
C VAL A 321 -13.76 1.84 0.84
N LEU A 322 -14.14 0.84 1.65
CA LEU A 322 -13.21 0.09 2.51
C LEU A 322 -12.23 -0.79 1.73
N GLU A 323 -12.67 -1.34 0.61
CA GLU A 323 -11.87 -2.17 -0.30
C GLU A 323 -11.19 -1.36 -1.42
N ASP A 324 -11.37 -0.03 -1.43
CA ASP A 324 -10.67 0.80 -2.38
C ASP A 324 -9.15 0.74 -2.11
N PRO A 325 -8.33 0.65 -3.16
CA PRO A 325 -6.89 0.73 -3.02
C PRO A 325 -6.54 2.09 -2.41
N THR A 326 -5.46 2.09 -1.64
CA THR A 326 -4.89 3.33 -1.11
C THR A 326 -4.69 4.29 -2.29
N PRO A 327 -5.27 5.52 -2.26
CA PRO A 327 -4.99 6.53 -3.26
C PRO A 327 -3.47 6.62 -3.41
N ALA A 328 -2.98 6.70 -4.66
CA ALA A 328 -1.56 6.69 -5.01
C ALA A 328 -0.72 7.14 -3.82
N SER A 329 0.05 6.18 -3.27
CA SER A 329 0.75 6.29 -2.00
C SER A 329 1.24 7.73 -1.79
N PRO A 330 1.24 8.29 -0.57
CA PRO A 330 1.92 9.59 -0.35
C PRO A 330 3.38 9.57 -0.84
N ARG A 331 3.95 8.37 -1.05
CA ARG A 331 5.27 8.14 -1.67
C ARG A 331 5.30 8.30 -3.19
N GLY A 332 4.16 8.26 -3.88
CA GLY A 332 3.99 8.51 -5.31
C GLY A 332 3.57 7.26 -6.11
N ASP A 333 4.04 7.16 -7.34
CA ASP A 333 3.69 6.08 -8.27
C ASP A 333 4.41 4.77 -7.94
N GLY A 334 3.69 3.65 -8.12
CA GLY A 334 4.25 2.30 -8.11
C GLY A 334 5.03 1.95 -9.38
N CYS A 335 5.40 0.68 -9.51
CA CYS A 335 6.16 0.14 -10.62
C CYS A 335 5.47 0.38 -11.98
N THR A 336 4.19 -0.01 -12.12
CA THR A 336 3.49 0.03 -13.42
C THR A 336 3.34 1.45 -13.93
N LEU A 337 2.87 2.37 -13.07
CA LEU A 337 2.69 3.78 -13.43
C LEU A 337 4.04 4.47 -13.71
N THR A 338 5.06 4.22 -12.89
CA THR A 338 6.41 4.76 -13.13
C THR A 338 6.93 4.32 -14.49
N SER A 339 6.76 3.04 -14.83
CA SER A 339 7.25 2.45 -16.08
C SER A 339 6.57 3.03 -17.33
N ILE A 340 5.33 3.51 -17.21
CA ILE A 340 4.58 4.11 -18.34
C ILE A 340 4.89 5.60 -18.52
N PHE A 341 5.01 6.34 -17.41
CA PHE A 341 5.02 7.82 -17.44
C PHE A 341 6.38 8.46 -17.21
N ALA A 342 7.24 7.85 -16.40
CA ALA A 342 8.56 8.40 -16.08
C ALA A 342 9.62 7.31 -15.84
N PRO A 343 9.77 6.36 -16.79
CA PRO A 343 10.60 5.18 -16.59
C PRO A 343 12.08 5.57 -16.50
N ARG A 344 12.69 5.26 -15.36
CA ARG A 344 14.07 5.66 -15.03
C ARG A 344 14.75 4.57 -14.21
N TRP A 345 16.01 4.29 -14.48
CA TRP A 345 16.85 3.49 -13.58
C TRP A 345 17.64 4.40 -12.66
N GLN A 346 17.75 4.02 -11.39
CA GLN A 346 18.79 4.51 -10.49
C GLN A 346 19.91 3.47 -10.46
N PHE A 347 21.14 3.95 -10.58
CA PHE A 347 22.35 3.15 -10.53
C PHE A 347 23.21 3.56 -9.32
N SER A 348 23.98 2.61 -8.80
CA SER A 348 24.96 2.81 -7.72
C SER A 348 26.14 1.84 -7.84
N ALA A 349 27.13 2.00 -6.95
CA ALA A 349 28.22 1.03 -6.74
C ALA A 349 28.95 0.57 -8.02
N PHE A 350 29.21 1.49 -8.95
CA PHE A 350 29.88 1.15 -10.20
C PHE A 350 31.34 0.76 -9.97
N GLN A 351 31.75 -0.37 -10.53
CA GLN A 351 33.11 -0.87 -10.44
C GLN A 351 33.55 -1.53 -11.75
N VAL A 352 34.85 -1.41 -12.06
CA VAL A 352 35.54 -2.16 -13.11
C VAL A 352 36.67 -2.96 -12.45
N ASN A 353 36.63 -4.29 -12.52
CA ASN A 353 37.68 -5.17 -11.99
C ASN A 353 38.24 -6.08 -13.08
N GLY A 354 39.54 -5.96 -13.39
CA GLY A 354 40.16 -6.78 -14.44
C GLY A 354 39.48 -6.64 -15.82
N GLY A 355 38.80 -5.52 -16.07
CA GLY A 355 38.00 -5.28 -17.27
C GLY A 355 36.54 -5.79 -17.20
N GLN A 356 36.13 -6.44 -16.11
CA GLN A 356 34.73 -6.79 -15.85
C GLN A 356 34.00 -5.63 -15.16
N VAL A 357 32.79 -5.34 -15.61
CA VAL A 357 31.94 -4.27 -15.08
C VAL A 357 30.92 -4.84 -14.09
N THR A 358 30.72 -4.14 -12.98
CA THR A 358 29.62 -4.38 -12.05
C THR A 358 29.02 -3.06 -11.60
N PHE A 359 27.73 -3.06 -11.30
CA PHE A 359 26.99 -1.91 -10.80
C PHE A 359 25.73 -2.41 -10.10
N GLU A 360 25.10 -1.56 -9.32
CA GLU A 360 23.77 -1.82 -8.77
C GLU A 360 22.71 -1.06 -9.56
N VAL A 361 21.49 -1.61 -9.62
CA VAL A 361 20.37 -0.99 -10.33
C VAL A 361 19.03 -1.20 -9.61
N ILE A 362 18.15 -0.19 -9.69
CA ILE A 362 16.75 -0.27 -9.25
C ILE A 362 15.89 0.73 -10.02
N LEU A 363 14.63 0.37 -10.32
CA LEU A 363 13.67 1.27 -10.96
C LEU A 363 13.44 2.49 -10.05
N ASN A 364 13.48 3.68 -10.62
CA ASN A 364 13.25 4.95 -9.94
C ASN A 364 11.77 5.27 -9.75
N ALA A 365 11.04 4.28 -9.24
CA ALA A 365 9.69 4.43 -8.74
C ALA A 365 9.72 5.27 -7.45
N PRO A 366 8.81 6.24 -7.27
CA PRO A 366 8.66 6.93 -5.99
C PRO A 366 8.21 5.99 -4.85
N ASP A 367 7.32 5.03 -5.14
CA ASP A 367 6.91 4.00 -4.19
C ASP A 367 7.70 2.70 -4.39
N ARG A 368 8.87 2.60 -3.74
CA ARG A 368 9.74 1.41 -3.82
C ARG A 368 9.52 0.39 -2.70
N GLY A 369 8.68 0.70 -1.70
CA GLY A 369 8.64 -0.08 -0.47
C GLY A 369 10.02 -0.20 0.21
N PHE A 370 10.32 -1.36 0.80
CA PHE A 370 11.62 -1.70 1.40
C PHE A 370 12.51 -2.46 0.41
N GLN A 371 12.72 -1.89 -0.78
CA GLN A 371 13.59 -2.48 -1.79
C GLN A 371 14.85 -1.65 -1.98
N TYR A 372 15.94 -2.36 -2.25
CA TYR A 372 17.27 -1.79 -2.39
C TYR A 372 17.83 -2.11 -3.79
N PRO A 373 18.77 -1.30 -4.31
CA PRO A 373 19.50 -1.62 -5.53
C PRO A 373 20.07 -3.04 -5.51
N ILE A 374 19.96 -3.75 -6.64
CA ILE A 374 20.51 -5.12 -6.79
C ILE A 374 21.81 -5.08 -7.59
N PRO A 375 22.85 -5.84 -7.20
CA PRO A 375 24.07 -5.91 -7.98
C PRO A 375 23.84 -6.65 -9.30
N ILE A 376 24.42 -6.11 -10.36
CA ILE A 376 24.53 -6.67 -11.69
C ILE A 376 26.01 -6.96 -11.94
N TYR A 377 26.31 -8.20 -12.31
CA TYR A 377 27.64 -8.63 -12.71
C TYR A 377 27.70 -8.85 -14.22
N GLN A 378 28.89 -8.63 -14.79
CA GLN A 378 29.16 -8.92 -16.19
C GLN A 378 29.18 -10.43 -16.43
N GLY A 379 28.15 -10.95 -17.12
CA GLY A 379 28.09 -12.33 -17.55
C GLY A 379 28.74 -12.57 -18.91
N GLU A 380 28.26 -13.60 -19.60
CA GLU A 380 28.75 -13.99 -20.92
C GLU A 380 28.59 -12.89 -21.97
N LYS A 381 29.59 -12.77 -22.84
CA LYS A 381 29.53 -11.87 -24.01
C LYS A 381 28.50 -12.40 -25.01
N THR A 382 27.63 -11.52 -25.52
CA THR A 382 26.62 -11.90 -26.52
C THR A 382 27.18 -11.85 -27.95
N GLU A 383 26.55 -12.60 -28.86
CA GLU A 383 26.89 -12.58 -30.27
C GLU A 383 26.52 -11.21 -30.87
N GLY A 384 27.48 -10.49 -31.47
CA GLY A 384 27.19 -9.25 -32.20
C GLY A 384 27.78 -7.94 -31.68
N GLY A 385 28.72 -7.97 -30.72
CA GLY A 385 29.67 -6.86 -30.53
C GLY A 385 29.54 -6.06 -29.24
N GLY A 386 30.34 -6.45 -28.24
CA GLY A 386 30.60 -5.65 -27.04
C GLY A 386 29.51 -5.65 -25.98
N TRP A 387 28.43 -6.41 -26.19
CA TRP A 387 27.37 -6.62 -25.22
C TRP A 387 27.66 -7.81 -24.31
N TYR A 388 27.22 -7.69 -23.07
CA TYR A 388 27.34 -8.71 -22.04
C TYR A 388 25.97 -8.97 -21.44
N LYS A 389 25.64 -10.24 -21.22
CA LYS A 389 24.47 -10.61 -20.43
C LYS A 389 24.66 -10.14 -18.99
N CYS A 390 23.57 -9.72 -18.36
CA CYS A 390 23.57 -9.46 -16.94
C CYS A 390 23.52 -10.76 -16.15
N GLU A 391 24.41 -10.90 -15.17
CA GLU A 391 24.24 -11.82 -14.06
C GLU A 391 23.66 -11.05 -12.88
N VAL A 392 22.36 -11.21 -12.64
CA VAL A 392 21.66 -10.54 -11.53
C VAL A 392 22.04 -11.24 -10.23
N GLY A 393 22.54 -10.48 -9.25
CA GLY A 393 22.93 -11.02 -7.96
C GLY A 393 21.77 -11.66 -7.18
N ALA A 394 22.10 -12.46 -6.17
CA ALA A 394 21.10 -13.09 -5.33
C ALA A 394 20.25 -12.04 -4.59
N ASP A 395 18.94 -12.22 -4.62
CA ASP A 395 18.01 -11.40 -3.86
C ASP A 395 17.93 -11.85 -2.39
N GLY A 396 17.68 -10.89 -1.51
CA GLY A 396 17.46 -11.14 -0.09
C GLY A 396 16.03 -11.56 0.27
N GLY A 397 15.13 -11.81 -0.70
CA GLY A 397 13.76 -12.24 -0.39
C GLY A 397 12.73 -12.16 -1.53
N ASN A 398 11.68 -12.97 -1.38
CA ASN A 398 10.54 -13.26 -2.29
C ASN A 398 9.58 -12.06 -2.58
N GLY A 399 10.09 -10.90 -3.04
CA GLY A 399 9.30 -9.69 -3.31
C GLY A 399 9.20 -9.28 -4.79
N LEU A 400 8.30 -8.33 -5.09
CA LEU A 400 8.08 -7.71 -6.42
C LEU A 400 9.37 -7.05 -6.95
N PRO A 401 10.13 -7.62 -7.89
CA PRO A 401 11.44 -7.08 -8.21
C PRO A 401 11.33 -5.74 -8.95
N LEU A 402 11.77 -4.63 -8.34
CA LEU A 402 11.98 -3.35 -9.03
C LEU A 402 13.29 -3.32 -9.82
N TRP A 403 13.83 -4.48 -10.17
CA TRP A 403 15.07 -4.65 -10.92
C TRP A 403 14.81 -5.48 -12.18
N PRO A 404 15.69 -5.40 -13.19
CA PRO A 404 15.55 -6.21 -14.38
C PRO A 404 15.67 -7.71 -14.04
N TYR A 405 14.78 -8.53 -14.59
CA TYR A 405 14.90 -9.99 -14.54
C TYR A 405 15.71 -10.54 -15.72
N GLN A 406 15.79 -9.78 -16.81
CA GLN A 406 16.66 -10.02 -17.96
C GLN A 406 17.30 -8.70 -18.37
N CYS A 407 18.61 -8.69 -18.59
CA CYS A 407 19.25 -7.56 -19.21
C CYS A 407 20.53 -7.91 -19.97
N GLU A 408 20.91 -7.00 -20.85
CA GLU A 408 22.21 -6.95 -21.51
C GLU A 408 22.76 -5.53 -21.37
N PHE A 409 24.07 -5.40 -21.19
CA PHE A 409 24.70 -4.09 -21.16
C PHE A 409 25.98 -4.03 -21.97
N ARG A 410 26.36 -2.80 -22.32
CA ARG A 410 27.65 -2.47 -22.95
C ARG A 410 28.24 -1.26 -22.22
N TYR A 411 29.53 -1.35 -21.91
CA TYR A 411 30.28 -0.25 -21.33
C TYR A 411 31.46 0.14 -22.23
N ASP A 412 31.60 1.43 -22.47
CA ASP A 412 32.72 2.04 -23.20
C ASP A 412 33.59 2.80 -22.20
N ALA A 413 34.82 2.33 -22.00
CA ALA A 413 35.72 2.87 -20.98
C ALA A 413 36.24 4.28 -21.32
N ASP A 414 36.38 4.61 -22.61
CA ASP A 414 36.92 5.89 -23.06
C ASP A 414 35.92 7.03 -22.83
N THR A 415 34.64 6.75 -23.08
CA THR A 415 33.53 7.69 -22.92
C THR A 415 32.83 7.56 -21.57
N LYS A 416 33.15 6.52 -20.79
CA LYS A 416 32.39 6.06 -19.61
C LYS A 416 30.90 5.83 -19.92
N GLY A 417 30.59 5.51 -21.16
CA GLY A 417 29.23 5.31 -21.64
C GLY A 417 28.72 3.92 -21.24
N LEU A 418 27.56 3.88 -20.58
CA LEU A 418 26.84 2.65 -20.24
C LEU A 418 25.52 2.62 -21.02
N VAL A 419 25.30 1.52 -21.73
CA VAL A 419 24.03 1.23 -22.40
C VAL A 419 23.46 -0.05 -21.79
N LEU A 420 22.20 -0.01 -21.36
CA LEU A 420 21.50 -1.13 -20.73
C LEU A 420 20.20 -1.41 -21.49
N ARG A 421 20.02 -2.65 -21.95
CA ARG A 421 18.74 -3.21 -22.39
C ARG A 421 18.20 -4.05 -21.26
N ALA A 422 16.99 -3.74 -20.80
CA ALA A 422 16.45 -4.36 -19.61
C ALA A 422 14.98 -4.70 -19.80
N ASP A 423 14.61 -5.88 -19.31
CA ASP A 423 13.24 -6.33 -19.12
C ASP A 423 12.95 -6.41 -17.61
N TRP A 424 11.81 -5.87 -17.20
CA TRP A 424 11.37 -5.86 -15.81
C TRP A 424 9.87 -6.14 -15.72
N GLU A 425 9.43 -6.64 -14.57
CA GLU A 425 8.03 -6.97 -14.32
C GLU A 425 7.46 -6.11 -13.20
N CYS A 426 6.22 -5.65 -13.37
CA CYS A 426 5.47 -4.94 -12.35
C CYS A 426 4.26 -5.76 -11.95
N ARG A 427 4.15 -6.11 -10.65
CA ARG A 427 2.98 -6.81 -10.08
C ARG A 427 2.24 -6.00 -9.02
N ASP A 428 2.48 -4.69 -9.00
CA ASP A 428 1.87 -3.75 -8.06
C ASP A 428 0.35 -3.57 -8.29
N LEU A 429 -0.14 -3.82 -9.50
CA LEU A 429 -1.58 -3.74 -9.84
C LEU A 429 -2.27 -5.11 -10.01
N ASP A 430 -1.55 -6.12 -10.50
CA ASP A 430 -2.02 -7.51 -10.66
C ASP A 430 -0.89 -8.47 -10.27
N GLY A 431 -0.98 -9.02 -9.06
CA GLY A 431 0.03 -9.94 -8.52
C GLY A 431 0.19 -11.24 -9.31
N VAL A 432 -0.91 -11.69 -9.93
CA VAL A 432 -1.01 -12.98 -10.64
C VAL A 432 -0.55 -12.84 -12.08
N HIS A 433 -0.87 -11.72 -12.72
CA HIS A 433 -0.48 -11.43 -14.10
C HIS A 433 0.33 -10.13 -14.18
N PRO A 434 1.67 -10.19 -13.95
CA PRO A 434 2.54 -9.02 -14.11
C PRO A 434 2.36 -8.33 -15.46
N VAL A 435 2.59 -7.02 -15.45
CA VAL A 435 2.88 -6.27 -16.66
C VAL A 435 4.38 -6.35 -16.91
N ASN A 436 4.77 -6.89 -18.06
CA ASN A 436 6.16 -6.94 -18.49
C ASN A 436 6.49 -5.68 -19.27
N PHE A 437 7.66 -5.13 -18.98
CA PHE A 437 8.21 -3.96 -19.65
C PHE A 437 9.59 -4.29 -20.20
N SER A 438 9.93 -3.63 -21.30
CA SER A 438 11.26 -3.67 -21.92
C SER A 438 11.66 -2.27 -22.32
N GLY A 439 12.95 -1.96 -22.27
CA GLY A 439 13.43 -0.65 -22.67
C GLY A 439 14.94 -0.55 -22.78
N LEU A 440 15.40 0.60 -23.26
CA LEU A 440 16.81 0.91 -23.49
C LEU A 440 17.22 2.14 -22.67
N THR A 441 18.31 2.03 -21.92
CA THR A 441 18.88 3.15 -21.17
C THR A 441 20.27 3.45 -21.69
N THR A 442 20.57 4.73 -21.90
CA THR A 442 21.90 5.22 -22.26
C THR A 442 22.30 6.27 -21.24
N THR A 443 23.44 6.08 -20.58
CA THR A 443 23.94 6.97 -19.53
C THR A 443 25.46 7.06 -19.55
N VAL A 444 26.01 8.04 -18.83
CA VAL A 444 27.45 8.16 -18.58
C VAL A 444 27.68 8.00 -17.08
N VAL A 445 28.72 7.23 -16.71
CA VAL A 445 29.14 7.11 -15.31
C VAL A 445 29.85 8.41 -14.91
N ASN A 446 29.08 9.38 -14.44
CA ASN A 446 29.55 10.74 -14.12
C ASN A 446 30.22 10.84 -12.74
N SER A 447 31.04 9.84 -12.40
CA SER A 447 31.84 9.81 -11.18
C SER A 447 33.32 9.63 -11.51
N THR A 448 34.16 10.14 -10.60
CA THR A 448 35.59 9.83 -10.61
C THR A 448 35.76 8.39 -10.14
N LEU A 449 36.61 7.64 -10.86
CA LEU A 449 36.93 6.27 -10.49
C LEU A 449 38.34 6.25 -9.89
N SER A 450 38.47 5.79 -8.66
CA SER A 450 39.75 5.49 -8.02
C SER A 450 40.15 4.08 -8.38
N CYS A 451 41.32 3.96 -9.01
CA CYS A 451 41.87 2.68 -9.42
C CYS A 451 43.03 2.26 -8.53
N GLU A 452 42.96 1.05 -7.98
CA GLU A 452 44.05 0.37 -7.30
C GLU A 452 44.42 -0.91 -8.06
N THR A 453 45.68 -1.34 -7.94
CA THR A 453 46.10 -2.65 -8.46
C THR A 453 46.25 -3.61 -7.30
N VAL A 454 45.38 -4.62 -7.22
CA VAL A 454 45.39 -5.65 -6.19
C VAL A 454 45.72 -6.97 -6.87
N ASP A 455 46.78 -7.65 -6.42
CA ASP A 455 47.23 -8.93 -6.99
C ASP A 455 47.45 -8.95 -8.51
N GLY A 456 47.83 -7.79 -9.08
CA GLY A 456 48.06 -7.64 -10.52
C GLY A 456 46.80 -7.34 -11.35
N GLU A 457 45.62 -7.29 -10.71
CA GLU A 457 44.36 -6.87 -11.33
C GLU A 457 44.06 -5.40 -11.01
N SER A 458 43.68 -4.64 -12.05
CA SER A 458 43.22 -3.26 -11.88
C SER A 458 41.78 -3.26 -11.42
N ARG A 459 41.54 -2.67 -10.25
CA ARG A 459 40.22 -2.46 -9.66
C ARG A 459 39.92 -0.97 -9.56
N CYS A 460 38.91 -0.51 -10.29
CA CYS A 460 38.43 0.86 -10.27
C CYS A 460 37.03 0.93 -9.65
N VAL A 461 36.83 1.76 -8.64
CA VAL A 461 35.54 1.97 -7.96
C VAL A 461 35.18 3.45 -7.94
N THR A 462 33.91 3.80 -7.79
CA THR A 462 33.52 5.20 -7.55
C THR A 462 34.13 5.72 -6.25
N ASP A 463 34.71 6.93 -6.27
CA ASP A 463 35.36 7.54 -5.10
C ASP A 463 34.41 7.72 -3.91
N ASP A 464 33.17 8.05 -4.21
CA ASP A 464 32.09 8.19 -3.24
C ASP A 464 31.28 6.88 -3.21
N PRO A 465 31.32 6.11 -2.10
CA PRO A 465 30.52 4.89 -1.97
C PRO A 465 29.01 5.16 -1.92
N GLY A 466 28.58 6.40 -1.67
CA GLY A 466 27.18 6.84 -1.74
C GLY A 466 26.77 7.39 -3.11
N TYR A 467 27.66 7.37 -4.11
CA TYR A 467 27.37 7.92 -5.43
C TYR A 467 26.23 7.14 -6.09
N THR A 468 25.17 7.88 -6.45
CA THR A 468 24.03 7.39 -7.21
C THR A 468 23.79 8.29 -8.41
N TRP A 469 23.29 7.73 -9.50
CA TRP A 469 22.83 8.52 -10.65
C TRP A 469 21.57 7.91 -11.24
N VAL A 470 20.81 8.73 -11.96
CA VAL A 470 19.53 8.34 -12.58
C VAL A 470 19.62 8.54 -14.08
N ALA A 471 19.05 7.61 -14.85
CA ALA A 471 18.94 7.74 -16.30
C ALA A 471 17.56 7.30 -16.81
N ASP A 472 17.08 7.98 -17.84
CA ASP A 472 15.80 7.69 -18.50
C ASP A 472 15.86 6.38 -19.29
N ILE A 473 14.76 5.64 -19.26
CA ILE A 473 14.54 4.46 -20.09
C ILE A 473 13.76 4.90 -21.32
N ALA A 474 14.39 4.81 -22.49
CA ALA A 474 13.79 5.09 -23.79
C ALA A 474 13.18 3.81 -24.40
N ASP A 475 12.38 4.01 -25.45
CA ASP A 475 11.76 2.95 -26.26
C ASP A 475 10.99 1.91 -25.43
N VAL A 476 10.31 2.37 -24.37
CA VAL A 476 9.59 1.48 -23.47
C VAL A 476 8.42 0.83 -24.18
N THR A 477 8.44 -0.50 -24.22
CA THR A 477 7.33 -1.34 -24.65
C THR A 477 6.78 -2.12 -23.46
N TRP A 478 5.49 -2.41 -23.47
CA TRP A 478 4.87 -3.19 -22.41
C TRP A 478 3.78 -4.12 -22.94
N GLY A 479 3.54 -5.21 -22.21
CA GLY A 479 2.56 -6.22 -22.56
C GLY A 479 2.27 -7.15 -21.38
N LYS A 480 1.32 -8.06 -21.57
CA LYS A 480 1.07 -9.14 -20.62
C LYS A 480 2.18 -10.18 -20.73
N ALA A 481 2.62 -10.71 -19.59
CA ALA A 481 3.54 -11.85 -19.52
C ALA A 481 3.03 -13.09 -20.25
#